data_AF-A0A9N9XI93-F1
#
_entry.id   AF-A0A9N9XI93-F1
#
_cell.length_a   1.000
_cell.length_b   1.000
_cell.length_c   1.000
_cell.angle_alpha   90.00
_cell.angle_beta   90.00
_cell.angle_gamma   90.00
#
_symmetry.space_group_name_H-M   'P 1'
#
loop_
_entity.id
_entity.type
_entity.pdbx_description
1 polymer ?
#
loop_
_entity_poly.entity_id
_entity_poly.type
_entity_poly.pdbx_seq_one_letter_code
_entity_poly.pdbx_strand_id
1 'polypeptide(L)'
;MIGKITIFFQFEQLAFTWMERQKLGGSYSSHRAQSEKHVVVCSTTLHADTIMDFLNEFYAHPLLQDYYVVLLSPMELDTTMRMILQVPIWAQRVIYIQGSCLKDADLARARMNEAEACFILAARNYADKTAADEHTILRSWAVKDFAPNVAQYVQIFRPENKLHVKFAEFVVCEDEFKYALLANNCTCPGASTLVTLLLHTSRGQEGQQSQEEWHRLYGRCSGNEIYHIKLEDSRFFGEYEGKSFTYASFHSHRKYGVALVGVRPAQLPEFYEDTILLNPGPRHIMKKDDTCYYMSITKEENSSFSVANQQPNNNNTTGDPVIVTAKEEEKTTTVPITTTATKDGTIPPQLILQVPTCVKTSCSRNVS
;
A
#
# COMPACT_ATOMS: atom_id res chain seq x y z
N MET A 1 -34.46 -54.00 -11.63
CA MET A 1 -34.19 -53.01 -12.70
C MET A 1 -34.47 -51.58 -12.21
N ILE A 2 -35.68 -51.28 -11.74
CA ILE A 2 -36.10 -49.95 -11.25
C ILE A 2 -35.24 -49.43 -10.09
N GLY A 3 -34.88 -50.27 -9.11
CA GLY A 3 -34.02 -49.87 -7.99
C GLY A 3 -32.59 -49.48 -8.38
N LYS A 4 -31.98 -50.17 -9.37
CA LYS A 4 -30.65 -49.81 -9.89
C LYS A 4 -30.67 -48.46 -10.61
N ILE A 5 -31.74 -48.20 -11.37
CA ILE A 5 -31.94 -46.92 -12.07
C ILE A 5 -32.14 -45.79 -11.05
N THR A 6 -32.94 -46.03 -10.01
CA THR A 6 -33.21 -45.04 -8.95
C THR A 6 -31.95 -44.69 -8.16
N ILE A 7 -31.14 -45.68 -7.79
CA ILE A 7 -29.86 -45.45 -7.07
C ILE A 7 -28.88 -44.68 -7.95
N PHE A 8 -28.81 -44.98 -9.25
CA PHE A 8 -27.95 -44.25 -10.18
C PHE A 8 -28.34 -42.76 -10.27
N PHE A 9 -29.63 -42.45 -10.44
CA PHE A 9 -30.12 -41.07 -10.45
C PHE A 9 -29.92 -40.35 -9.12
N GLN A 10 -30.15 -41.02 -7.99
CA GLN A 10 -29.89 -40.42 -6.67
C GLN A 10 -28.39 -40.15 -6.45
N PHE A 11 -27.52 -41.03 -6.94
CA PHE A 11 -26.08 -40.84 -6.85
C PHE A 11 -25.60 -39.68 -7.75
N GLU A 12 -26.12 -39.56 -8.97
CA GLU A 12 -25.84 -38.40 -9.83
C GLU A 12 -26.32 -37.09 -9.21
N GLN A 13 -27.53 -37.07 -8.63
CA GLN A 13 -28.05 -35.89 -7.93
C GLN A 13 -27.22 -35.53 -6.69
N LEU A 14 -26.76 -36.54 -5.93
CA LEU A 14 -25.88 -36.32 -4.79
C LEU A 14 -24.50 -35.82 -5.24
N ALA A 15 -23.93 -36.40 -6.28
CA ALA A 15 -22.65 -35.98 -6.85
C ALA A 15 -22.75 -34.56 -7.41
N PHE A 16 -23.85 -34.23 -8.09
CA PHE A 16 -24.14 -32.89 -8.59
C PHE A 16 -24.22 -31.88 -7.44
N THR A 17 -25.06 -32.14 -6.43
CA THR A 17 -25.23 -31.24 -5.27
C THR A 17 -23.94 -31.10 -4.44
N TRP A 18 -23.14 -32.17 -4.32
CA TRP A 18 -21.84 -32.11 -3.66
C TRP A 18 -20.83 -31.28 -4.46
N MET A 19 -20.75 -31.48 -5.77
CA MET A 19 -19.86 -30.74 -6.65
C MET A 19 -20.27 -29.26 -6.72
N GLU A 20 -21.56 -28.96 -6.75
CA GLU A 20 -22.09 -27.60 -6.73
C GLU A 20 -21.76 -26.89 -5.41
N ARG A 21 -21.86 -27.57 -4.26
CA ARG A 21 -21.40 -27.03 -2.97
C ARG A 21 -19.90 -26.73 -2.92
N GLN A 22 -19.07 -27.56 -3.54
CA GLN A 22 -17.63 -27.31 -3.64
C GLN A 22 -17.33 -26.10 -4.55
N LYS A 23 -18.10 -25.93 -5.65
CA LYS A 23 -17.97 -24.79 -6.57
C LYS A 23 -18.44 -23.47 -5.95
N LEU A 24 -19.52 -23.50 -5.18
CA LEU A 24 -20.11 -22.32 -4.54
C LEU A 24 -19.24 -21.71 -3.43
N GLY A 25 -18.15 -22.38 -3.05
CA GLY A 25 -17.35 -22.00 -1.89
C GLY A 25 -18.08 -22.29 -0.58
N GLY A 26 -17.33 -22.66 0.46
CA GLY A 26 -17.90 -22.91 1.78
C GLY A 26 -18.49 -21.65 2.42
N SER A 27 -19.18 -21.81 3.55
CA SER A 27 -19.41 -20.68 4.47
C SER A 27 -18.13 -20.45 5.27
N TYR A 28 -17.78 -19.19 5.54
CA TYR A 28 -16.78 -18.90 6.54
C TYR A 28 -17.34 -19.31 7.91
N SER A 29 -16.64 -20.21 8.61
CA SER A 29 -17.15 -20.82 9.84
C SER A 29 -17.23 -19.79 10.97
N SER A 30 -18.33 -19.77 11.72
CA SER A 30 -18.53 -18.80 12.82
C SER A 30 -17.49 -18.92 13.93
N HIS A 31 -17.04 -20.13 14.26
CA HIS A 31 -16.00 -20.31 15.28
C HIS A 31 -14.69 -19.62 14.86
N ARG A 32 -14.34 -19.76 13.57
CA ARG A 32 -13.15 -19.16 13.00
C ARG A 32 -13.25 -17.63 12.95
N ALA A 33 -14.40 -17.10 12.55
CA ALA A 33 -14.63 -15.67 12.50
C ALA A 33 -14.57 -14.97 13.87
N GLN A 34 -14.83 -15.71 14.95
CA GLN A 34 -14.72 -15.19 16.31
C GLN A 34 -13.31 -15.33 16.91
N SER A 35 -12.54 -16.34 16.47
CA SER A 35 -11.20 -16.60 16.99
C SER A 35 -10.09 -15.95 16.18
N GLU A 36 -10.31 -15.79 14.88
CA GLU A 36 -9.32 -15.35 13.89
C GLU A 36 -9.84 -14.12 13.16
N LYS A 37 -8.91 -13.22 12.81
CA LYS A 37 -9.23 -12.00 12.07
C LYS A 37 -9.31 -12.29 10.58
N HIS A 38 -10.31 -11.74 9.91
CA HIS A 38 -10.45 -11.87 8.46
C HIS A 38 -10.77 -10.55 7.78
N VAL A 39 -10.44 -10.53 6.50
CA VAL A 39 -10.70 -9.46 5.55
C VAL A 39 -11.50 -10.02 4.40
N VAL A 40 -12.46 -9.25 3.89
CA VAL A 40 -13.27 -9.65 2.73
C VAL A 40 -12.89 -8.84 1.51
N VAL A 41 -12.59 -9.50 0.39
CA VAL A 41 -12.31 -8.89 -0.90
C VAL A 41 -13.45 -9.18 -1.86
N CYS A 42 -14.12 -8.13 -2.31
CA CYS A 42 -15.32 -8.16 -3.12
C CYS A 42 -15.01 -7.68 -4.54
N SER A 43 -15.28 -8.51 -5.55
CA SER A 43 -15.13 -8.12 -6.96
C SER A 43 -16.15 -8.85 -7.86
N THR A 44 -16.51 -8.24 -9.00
CA THR A 44 -17.35 -8.91 -10.02
C THR A 44 -16.65 -10.12 -10.61
N THR A 45 -15.37 -9.95 -10.94
CA THR A 45 -14.50 -10.94 -11.57
C THR A 45 -13.17 -10.98 -10.81
N LEU A 46 -12.71 -12.19 -10.49
CA LEU A 46 -11.43 -12.39 -9.81
C LEU A 46 -10.39 -12.81 -10.84
N HIS A 47 -9.62 -11.84 -11.33
CA HIS A 47 -8.49 -12.11 -12.21
C HIS A 47 -7.26 -12.52 -11.41
N ALA A 48 -6.52 -13.51 -11.92
CA ALA A 48 -5.35 -14.06 -11.23
C ALA A 48 -4.31 -12.97 -10.91
N ASP A 49 -3.99 -12.09 -11.85
CA ASP A 49 -2.98 -11.04 -11.67
C ASP A 49 -3.35 -10.09 -10.52
N THR A 50 -4.58 -9.55 -10.54
CA THR A 50 -5.05 -8.60 -9.52
C THR A 50 -5.09 -9.22 -8.13
N ILE A 51 -5.50 -10.49 -8.01
CA ILE A 51 -5.55 -11.15 -6.70
C ILE A 51 -4.16 -11.57 -6.25
N MET A 52 -3.27 -12.02 -7.13
CA MET A 52 -1.89 -12.31 -6.75
C MET A 52 -1.18 -11.06 -6.25
N ASP A 53 -1.31 -9.93 -6.97
CA ASP A 53 -0.75 -8.65 -6.54
C ASP A 53 -1.29 -8.26 -5.15
N PHE A 54 -2.61 -8.35 -4.96
CA PHE A 54 -3.23 -8.09 -3.65
C PHE A 54 -2.69 -9.02 -2.55
N LEU A 55 -2.65 -10.33 -2.77
CA LEU A 55 -2.21 -11.28 -1.75
C LEU A 55 -0.73 -11.13 -1.42
N ASN A 56 0.11 -10.86 -2.43
CA ASN A 56 1.54 -10.63 -2.23
C ASN A 56 1.78 -9.39 -1.38
N GLU A 57 1.12 -8.27 -1.69
CA GLU A 57 1.23 -7.03 -0.91
C GLU A 57 0.63 -7.19 0.49
N PHE A 58 -0.55 -7.82 0.60
CA PHE A 58 -1.24 -7.99 1.88
C PHE A 58 -0.44 -8.85 2.86
N TYR A 59 0.15 -9.96 2.41
CA TYR A 59 0.93 -10.85 3.28
C TYR A 59 2.41 -10.45 3.41
N ALA A 60 2.87 -9.44 2.69
CA ALA A 60 4.23 -8.94 2.83
C ALA A 60 4.48 -8.36 4.24
N HIS A 61 3.44 -7.75 4.85
CA HIS A 61 3.54 -7.19 6.19
C HIS A 61 3.46 -8.29 7.27
N PRO A 62 4.40 -8.36 8.24
CA PRO A 62 4.45 -9.42 9.25
C PRO A 62 3.17 -9.55 10.09
N LEU A 63 2.57 -8.41 10.48
CA LEU A 63 1.34 -8.40 11.30
C LEU A 63 0.11 -8.95 10.55
N LEU A 64 0.15 -9.00 9.21
CA LEU A 64 -0.98 -9.44 8.39
C LEU A 64 -0.90 -10.94 8.04
N GLN A 65 0.18 -11.63 8.43
CA GLN A 65 0.40 -13.04 8.06
C GLN A 65 -0.60 -14.01 8.69
N ASP A 66 -1.22 -13.64 9.81
CA ASP A 66 -2.22 -14.45 10.52
C ASP A 66 -3.66 -14.14 10.09
N TYR A 67 -3.87 -13.21 9.16
CA TYR A 67 -5.20 -12.85 8.68
C TYR A 67 -5.69 -13.82 7.62
N TYR A 68 -7.01 -14.05 7.62
CA TYR A 68 -7.70 -14.78 6.56
C TYR A 68 -8.24 -13.82 5.51
N VAL A 69 -8.10 -14.19 4.23
CA VAL A 69 -8.64 -13.42 3.11
C VAL A 69 -9.81 -14.18 2.50
N VAL A 70 -11.01 -13.61 2.62
CA VAL A 70 -12.24 -14.16 2.03
C VAL A 70 -12.51 -13.48 0.70
N LEU A 71 -12.43 -14.20 -0.40
CA LEU A 71 -12.75 -13.71 -1.74
C LEU A 71 -14.24 -13.93 -2.01
N LEU A 72 -15.00 -12.85 -2.22
CA LEU A 72 -16.41 -12.88 -2.55
C LEU A 72 -16.63 -12.40 -3.99
N SER A 73 -17.15 -13.29 -4.85
CA SER A 73 -17.43 -12.95 -6.24
C SER A 73 -18.64 -13.71 -6.80
N PRO A 74 -19.51 -13.07 -7.61
CA PRO A 74 -20.67 -13.74 -8.19
C PRO A 74 -20.28 -14.72 -9.29
N MET A 75 -19.12 -14.53 -9.92
CA MET A 75 -18.62 -15.40 -11.00
C MET A 75 -17.76 -16.52 -10.42
N GLU A 76 -17.81 -17.70 -11.05
CA GLU A 76 -16.96 -18.84 -10.70
C GLU A 76 -15.47 -18.50 -10.90
N LEU A 77 -14.60 -19.18 -10.15
CA LEU A 77 -13.16 -19.05 -10.33
C LEU A 77 -12.70 -19.68 -11.65
N ASP A 78 -11.89 -18.93 -12.39
CA ASP A 78 -11.13 -19.42 -13.53
C ASP A 78 -10.18 -20.57 -13.12
N THR A 79 -9.85 -21.44 -14.08
CA THR A 79 -8.97 -22.59 -13.88
C THR A 79 -7.62 -22.19 -13.27
N THR A 80 -7.01 -21.11 -13.78
CA THR A 80 -5.73 -20.58 -13.28
C THR A 80 -5.83 -20.19 -11.80
N MET A 81 -6.89 -19.45 -11.44
CA MET A 81 -7.09 -19.00 -10.06
C MET A 81 -7.35 -20.18 -9.11
N ARG A 82 -8.08 -21.20 -9.57
CA ARG A 82 -8.28 -22.44 -8.81
C ARG A 82 -6.97 -23.17 -8.53
N MET A 83 -6.07 -23.23 -9.50
CA MET A 83 -4.73 -23.82 -9.31
C MET A 83 -3.89 -23.02 -8.32
N ILE A 84 -3.93 -21.69 -8.41
CA ILE A 84 -3.25 -20.79 -7.47
C ILE A 84 -3.76 -21.07 -6.06
N LEU A 85 -5.07 -21.01 -5.81
CA LEU A 85 -5.62 -21.23 -4.46
C LEU A 85 -5.34 -22.63 -3.86
N GLN A 86 -4.88 -23.60 -4.66
CA GLN A 86 -4.45 -24.92 -4.16
C GLN A 86 -3.00 -24.94 -3.63
N VAL A 87 -2.18 -23.92 -3.92
CA VAL A 87 -0.80 -23.85 -3.43
C VAL A 87 -0.83 -23.71 -1.90
N PRO A 88 -0.02 -24.48 -1.14
CA PRO A 88 -0.11 -24.58 0.31
C PRO A 88 -0.07 -23.23 1.05
N ILE A 89 0.70 -22.26 0.55
CA ILE A 89 0.84 -20.94 1.16
C ILE A 89 -0.48 -20.15 1.17
N TRP A 90 -1.35 -20.35 0.17
CA TRP A 90 -2.63 -19.66 0.05
C TRP A 90 -3.81 -20.55 0.43
N ALA A 91 -3.74 -21.86 0.21
CA ALA A 91 -4.83 -22.80 0.46
C ALA A 91 -5.34 -22.79 1.91
N GLN A 92 -4.46 -22.47 2.87
CA GLN A 92 -4.81 -22.38 4.28
C GLN A 92 -5.38 -21.03 4.69
N ARG A 93 -5.09 -19.95 3.94
CA ARG A 93 -5.35 -18.56 4.35
C ARG A 93 -6.42 -17.86 3.50
N VAL A 94 -6.60 -18.30 2.25
CA VAL A 94 -7.52 -17.70 1.28
C VAL A 94 -8.71 -18.61 1.09
N ILE A 95 -9.91 -18.04 1.26
CA ILE A 95 -11.18 -18.77 1.16
C ILE A 95 -12.02 -18.09 0.10
N TYR A 96 -12.41 -18.83 -0.93
CA TYR A 96 -13.32 -18.32 -1.95
C TYR A 96 -14.77 -18.68 -1.60
N ILE A 97 -15.66 -17.70 -1.75
CA ILE A 97 -17.11 -17.82 -1.63
C ILE A 97 -17.73 -17.27 -2.91
N GLN A 98 -18.48 -18.12 -3.62
CA GLN A 98 -19.27 -17.67 -4.75
C GLN A 98 -20.53 -16.99 -4.24
N GLY A 99 -20.65 -15.68 -4.47
CA GLY A 99 -21.75 -14.87 -3.95
C GLY A 99 -21.62 -13.40 -4.33
N SER A 100 -22.73 -12.67 -4.22
CA SER A 100 -22.79 -11.23 -4.52
C SER A 100 -22.90 -10.42 -3.24
N CYS A 101 -22.18 -9.31 -3.14
CA CYS A 101 -22.31 -8.38 -2.01
C CYS A 101 -23.69 -7.72 -1.93
N LEU A 102 -24.50 -7.78 -3.01
CA LEU A 102 -25.86 -7.25 -3.03
C LEU A 102 -26.88 -8.16 -2.34
N LYS A 103 -26.46 -9.34 -1.86
CA LYS A 103 -27.31 -10.30 -1.16
C LYS A 103 -26.83 -10.47 0.27
N ASP A 104 -27.70 -10.14 1.22
CA ASP A 104 -27.41 -10.26 2.65
C ASP A 104 -27.04 -11.69 3.08
N ALA A 105 -27.62 -12.70 2.42
CA ALA A 105 -27.28 -14.10 2.66
C ALA A 105 -25.80 -14.40 2.36
N ASP A 106 -25.24 -13.79 1.32
CA ASP A 106 -23.85 -13.99 0.92
C ASP A 106 -22.89 -13.23 1.85
N LEU A 107 -23.27 -12.01 2.26
CA LEU A 107 -22.55 -11.24 3.28
C LEU A 107 -22.53 -11.96 4.64
N ALA A 108 -23.64 -12.60 5.01
CA ALA A 108 -23.72 -13.42 6.21
C ALA A 108 -22.81 -14.66 6.12
N ARG A 109 -22.72 -15.33 4.96
CA ARG A 109 -21.77 -16.45 4.73
C ARG A 109 -20.31 -16.02 4.81
N ALA A 110 -20.00 -14.80 4.36
CA ALA A 110 -18.68 -14.18 4.46
C ALA A 110 -18.37 -13.58 5.83
N ARG A 111 -19.34 -13.58 6.76
CA ARG A 111 -19.23 -12.98 8.10
C ARG A 111 -18.75 -11.53 8.04
N MET A 112 -19.37 -10.73 7.17
CA MET A 112 -18.95 -9.34 6.96
C MET A 112 -18.97 -8.51 8.25
N ASN A 113 -19.94 -8.72 9.15
CA ASN A 113 -20.05 -7.97 10.42
C ASN A 113 -18.87 -8.15 11.37
N GLU A 114 -18.16 -9.28 11.27
CA GLU A 114 -17.00 -9.62 12.12
C GLU A 114 -15.67 -9.34 11.39
N ALA A 115 -15.73 -8.92 10.11
CA ALA A 115 -14.54 -8.62 9.32
C ALA A 115 -13.87 -7.32 9.78
N GLU A 116 -12.55 -7.29 9.78
CA GLU A 116 -11.79 -6.09 10.14
C GLU A 116 -11.80 -5.05 9.01
N ALA A 117 -11.83 -5.51 7.76
CA ALA A 117 -11.89 -4.67 6.57
C ALA A 117 -12.61 -5.35 5.41
N CYS A 118 -13.23 -4.52 4.56
CA CYS A 118 -13.80 -4.92 3.28
C CYS A 118 -13.17 -4.14 2.13
N PHE A 119 -12.53 -4.85 1.21
CA PHE A 119 -11.99 -4.31 -0.03
C PHE A 119 -12.99 -4.51 -1.15
N ILE A 120 -13.39 -3.44 -1.84
CA ILE A 120 -14.31 -3.49 -2.98
C ILE A 120 -13.53 -3.05 -4.21
N LEU A 121 -13.22 -4.02 -5.07
CA LEU A 121 -12.43 -3.82 -6.28
C LEU A 121 -13.34 -3.65 -7.49
N ALA A 122 -13.09 -2.61 -8.28
CA ALA A 122 -13.79 -2.37 -9.53
C ALA A 122 -13.29 -3.32 -10.64
N ALA A 123 -14.21 -3.88 -11.41
CA ALA A 123 -13.85 -4.82 -12.47
C ALA A 123 -13.27 -4.09 -13.69
N ARG A 124 -12.00 -4.36 -14.03
CA ARG A 124 -11.29 -3.72 -15.15
C ARG A 124 -11.82 -4.09 -16.54
N ASN A 125 -12.42 -5.26 -16.67
CA ASN A 125 -12.82 -5.83 -17.97
C ASN A 125 -14.21 -5.39 -18.45
N TYR A 126 -14.81 -4.38 -17.81
CA TYR A 126 -16.05 -3.80 -18.28
C TYR A 126 -15.77 -2.84 -19.46
N ALA A 127 -16.55 -2.99 -20.54
CA ALA A 127 -16.45 -2.10 -21.70
C ALA A 127 -16.78 -0.64 -21.33
N ASP A 128 -17.70 -0.45 -20.38
CA ASP A 128 -18.02 0.84 -19.80
C ASP A 128 -17.56 0.91 -18.34
N LYS A 129 -16.57 1.77 -18.09
CA LYS A 129 -16.04 2.04 -16.75
C LYS A 129 -17.09 2.70 -15.84
N THR A 130 -18.04 3.44 -16.41
CA THR A 130 -19.09 4.12 -15.64
C THR A 130 -20.03 3.11 -15.01
N ALA A 131 -20.54 2.16 -15.82
CA ALA A 131 -21.34 1.05 -15.31
C ALA A 131 -20.57 0.20 -14.26
N ALA A 132 -19.27 0.01 -14.43
CA ALA A 132 -18.44 -0.70 -13.45
C ALA A 132 -18.37 0.02 -12.09
N ASP A 133 -18.25 1.36 -12.12
CA ASP A 133 -18.28 2.19 -10.93
C ASP A 133 -19.66 2.17 -10.26
N GLU A 134 -20.74 2.26 -11.03
CA GLU A 134 -22.12 2.15 -10.52
C GLU A 134 -22.33 0.85 -9.75
N HIS A 135 -21.87 -0.28 -10.30
CA HIS A 135 -21.89 -1.57 -9.60
C HIS A 135 -21.07 -1.56 -8.31
N THR A 136 -19.91 -0.90 -8.31
CA THR A 136 -19.02 -0.79 -7.14
C THR A 136 -19.67 0.07 -6.04
N ILE A 137 -20.30 1.19 -6.42
CA ILE A 137 -21.05 2.07 -5.52
C ILE A 137 -22.19 1.29 -4.85
N LEU A 138 -22.99 0.57 -5.63
CA LEU A 138 -24.10 -0.24 -5.09
C LEU A 138 -23.62 -1.31 -4.10
N ARG A 139 -22.47 -1.95 -4.37
CA ARG A 139 -21.86 -2.91 -3.43
C ARG A 139 -21.40 -2.24 -2.14
N SER A 140 -20.76 -1.07 -2.24
CA SER A 140 -20.32 -0.32 -1.07
C SER A 140 -21.50 0.09 -0.18
N TRP A 141 -22.61 0.51 -0.80
CA TRP A 141 -23.85 0.80 -0.08
C TRP A 141 -24.43 -0.45 0.60
N ALA A 142 -24.55 -1.57 -0.12
CA ALA A 142 -25.05 -2.82 0.44
C ALA A 142 -24.20 -3.32 1.64
N VAL A 143 -22.86 -3.21 1.54
CA VAL A 143 -21.97 -3.54 2.65
C VAL A 143 -22.13 -2.56 3.81
N LYS A 144 -22.32 -1.26 3.54
CA LYS A 144 -22.52 -0.25 4.58
C LYS A 144 -23.82 -0.46 5.35
N ASP A 145 -24.88 -0.82 4.65
CA ASP A 145 -26.20 -1.07 5.22
C ASP A 145 -26.19 -2.34 6.08
N PHE A 146 -25.51 -3.41 5.62
CA PHE A 146 -25.40 -4.66 6.36
C PHE A 146 -24.43 -4.58 7.55
N ALA A 147 -23.25 -3.99 7.34
CA ALA A 147 -22.14 -3.93 8.28
C ALA A 147 -21.59 -2.50 8.42
N PRO A 148 -22.24 -1.62 9.20
CA PRO A 148 -21.88 -0.20 9.25
C PRO A 148 -20.53 0.10 9.90
N ASN A 149 -20.04 -0.81 10.75
CA ASN A 149 -18.80 -0.65 11.52
C ASN A 149 -17.54 -1.12 10.76
N VAL A 150 -17.69 -1.79 9.63
CA VAL A 150 -16.56 -2.36 8.88
C VAL A 150 -15.87 -1.27 8.07
N ALA A 151 -14.54 -1.23 8.16
CA ALA A 151 -13.69 -0.36 7.35
C ALA A 151 -13.81 -0.74 5.86
N GLN A 152 -14.21 0.22 5.02
CA GLN A 152 -14.36 -0.01 3.57
C GLN A 152 -13.24 0.66 2.78
N TYR A 153 -12.58 -0.13 1.95
CA TYR A 153 -11.57 0.28 0.98
C TYR A 153 -12.14 0.12 -0.42
N VAL A 154 -12.51 1.21 -1.07
CA VAL A 154 -13.25 1.18 -2.33
C VAL A 154 -12.38 1.69 -3.47
N GLN A 155 -12.26 0.91 -4.53
CA GLN A 155 -11.63 1.31 -5.78
C GLN A 155 -12.70 1.78 -6.77
N ILE A 156 -12.48 2.94 -7.41
CA ILE A 156 -13.35 3.53 -8.44
C ILE A 156 -12.47 3.99 -9.61
N PHE A 157 -12.99 3.96 -10.83
CA PHE A 157 -12.28 4.47 -12.00
C PHE A 157 -12.40 6.00 -12.09
N ARG A 158 -13.63 6.51 -12.16
CA ARG A 158 -13.93 7.91 -12.50
C ARG A 158 -14.03 8.82 -11.26
N PRO A 159 -13.42 10.02 -11.29
CA PRO A 159 -13.47 10.94 -10.15
C PRO A 159 -14.88 11.48 -9.88
N GLU A 160 -15.75 11.58 -10.91
CA GLU A 160 -17.13 12.03 -10.77
C GLU A 160 -17.93 11.13 -9.82
N ASN A 161 -17.64 9.84 -9.85
CA ASN A 161 -18.32 8.81 -9.07
C ASN A 161 -17.84 8.74 -7.61
N LYS A 162 -16.69 9.35 -7.30
CA LYS A 162 -16.09 9.37 -5.95
C LYS A 162 -17.01 9.99 -4.90
N LEU A 163 -17.88 10.93 -5.28
CA LEU A 163 -18.83 11.58 -4.36
C LEU A 163 -19.77 10.57 -3.68
N HIS A 164 -20.16 9.51 -4.39
CA HIS A 164 -21.16 8.55 -3.94
C HIS A 164 -20.66 7.56 -2.87
N VAL A 165 -19.35 7.47 -2.66
CA VAL A 165 -18.70 6.58 -1.68
C VAL A 165 -17.84 7.34 -0.67
N LYS A 166 -18.08 8.65 -0.48
CA LYS A 166 -17.32 9.47 0.48
C LYS A 166 -17.44 9.01 1.94
N PHE A 167 -18.41 8.17 2.26
CA PHE A 167 -18.56 7.58 3.59
C PHE A 167 -17.62 6.40 3.84
N ALA A 168 -17.00 5.85 2.79
CA ALA A 168 -15.98 4.82 2.93
C ALA A 168 -14.72 5.42 3.56
N GLU A 169 -13.96 4.58 4.26
CA GLU A 169 -12.77 5.04 4.99
C GLU A 169 -11.67 5.47 4.03
N PHE A 170 -11.45 4.68 2.97
CA PHE A 170 -10.50 4.99 1.92
C PHE A 170 -11.11 4.74 0.54
N VAL A 171 -10.95 5.73 -0.35
CA VAL A 171 -11.43 5.67 -1.74
C VAL A 171 -10.26 5.93 -2.68
N VAL A 172 -9.91 4.93 -3.48
CA VAL A 172 -8.85 5.02 -4.49
C VAL A 172 -9.50 5.26 -5.85
N CYS A 173 -9.25 6.43 -6.43
CA CYS A 173 -9.68 6.76 -7.79
C CYS A 173 -8.54 6.50 -8.78
N GLU A 174 -8.72 5.53 -9.68
CA GLU A 174 -7.70 5.10 -10.63
C GLU A 174 -7.36 6.19 -11.66
N ASP A 175 -8.35 6.85 -12.26
CA ASP A 175 -8.07 7.88 -13.26
C ASP A 175 -7.40 9.11 -12.63
N GLU A 176 -7.82 9.54 -11.43
CA GLU A 176 -7.19 10.63 -10.68
C GLU A 176 -5.70 10.34 -10.44
N PHE A 177 -5.39 9.15 -9.93
CA PHE A 177 -4.01 8.74 -9.64
C PHE A 177 -3.19 8.59 -10.92
N LYS A 178 -3.74 7.93 -11.94
CA LYS A 178 -3.07 7.71 -13.24
C LYS A 178 -2.72 9.03 -13.92
N TYR A 179 -3.67 9.96 -14.02
CA TYR A 179 -3.42 11.24 -14.68
C TYR A 179 -2.49 12.13 -13.85
N ALA A 180 -2.57 12.09 -12.52
CA ALA A 180 -1.62 12.80 -11.66
C ALA A 180 -0.18 12.29 -11.85
N LEU A 181 0.04 10.97 -11.93
CA LEU A 181 1.36 10.40 -12.18
C LEU A 181 1.90 10.77 -13.57
N LEU A 182 1.05 10.74 -14.59
CA LEU A 182 1.44 11.15 -15.95
C LEU A 182 1.80 12.64 -16.02
N ALA A 183 1.04 13.51 -15.36
CA ALA A 183 1.35 14.93 -15.27
C ALA A 183 2.67 15.19 -14.53
N ASN A 184 2.91 14.47 -13.42
CA ASN A 184 4.16 14.58 -12.67
C ASN A 184 5.37 14.12 -13.48
N ASN A 185 5.21 13.10 -14.32
CA ASN A 185 6.27 12.66 -15.24
C ASN A 185 6.69 13.74 -16.25
N CYS A 186 5.80 14.66 -16.63
CA CYS A 186 6.15 15.79 -17.49
C CYS A 186 7.08 16.79 -16.79
N THR A 187 7.05 16.86 -15.45
CA THR A 187 7.90 17.77 -14.66
C THR A 187 9.18 17.09 -14.21
N CYS A 188 9.07 15.85 -13.70
CA CYS A 188 10.18 15.06 -13.21
C CYS A 188 10.17 13.68 -13.88
N PRO A 189 11.19 13.34 -14.69
CA PRO A 189 11.24 12.05 -15.36
C PRO A 189 11.33 10.91 -14.33
N GLY A 190 10.50 9.88 -14.49
CA GLY A 190 10.49 8.71 -13.62
C GLY A 190 9.74 8.89 -12.30
N ALA A 191 9.03 10.00 -12.09
CA ALA A 191 8.21 10.22 -10.90
C ALA A 191 7.15 9.12 -10.68
N SER A 192 6.51 8.66 -11.75
CA SER A 192 5.54 7.55 -11.69
C SER A 192 6.19 6.26 -11.24
N THR A 193 7.40 5.96 -11.73
CA THR A 193 8.15 4.76 -11.35
C THR A 193 8.54 4.84 -9.89
N LEU A 194 9.05 6.00 -9.44
CA LEU A 194 9.39 6.22 -8.03
C LEU A 194 8.19 5.96 -7.11
N VAL A 195 7.03 6.56 -7.41
CA VAL A 195 5.81 6.37 -6.60
C VAL A 195 5.36 4.91 -6.63
N THR A 196 5.44 4.25 -7.79
CA THR A 196 5.07 2.84 -7.92
C THR A 196 5.97 1.93 -7.07
N LEU A 197 7.29 2.16 -7.09
CA LEU A 197 8.23 1.40 -6.26
C LEU A 197 8.02 1.63 -4.76
N LEU A 198 7.69 2.85 -4.35
CA LEU A 198 7.43 3.16 -2.93
C LEU A 198 6.12 2.55 -2.40
N LEU A 199 5.17 2.25 -3.30
CA LEU A 199 3.88 1.64 -2.96
C LEU A 199 3.94 0.10 -2.97
N HIS A 200 4.85 -0.48 -3.75
CA HIS A 200 5.06 -1.93 -3.79
C HIS A 200 6.01 -2.36 -2.67
N THR A 201 5.54 -3.27 -1.83
CA THR A 201 6.33 -3.80 -0.71
C THR A 201 7.38 -4.77 -1.26
N SER A 202 8.64 -4.35 -1.30
CA SER A 202 9.74 -5.17 -1.80
C SER A 202 10.90 -5.22 -0.80
N ARG A 203 11.61 -6.34 -0.74
CA ARG A 203 12.67 -6.55 0.28
C ARG A 203 14.03 -6.00 -0.13
N GLY A 204 14.14 -5.29 -1.24
CA GLY A 204 15.41 -4.76 -1.77
C GLY A 204 16.42 -5.83 -2.22
N GLN A 205 15.96 -7.07 -2.43
CA GLN A 205 16.79 -8.21 -2.88
C GLN A 205 16.68 -8.47 -4.39
N GLU A 206 15.91 -7.64 -5.10
CA GLU A 206 15.72 -7.75 -6.53
C GLU A 206 17.02 -7.42 -7.26
N GLY A 207 17.27 -8.08 -8.40
CA GLY A 207 18.42 -7.78 -9.24
C GLY A 207 19.81 -8.12 -8.66
N GLN A 208 19.92 -8.68 -7.45
CA GLN A 208 21.21 -9.01 -6.82
C GLN A 208 22.04 -10.06 -7.59
N GLN A 209 21.37 -10.92 -8.35
CA GLN A 209 22.02 -11.93 -9.21
C GLN A 209 22.47 -11.36 -10.57
N SER A 210 22.12 -10.12 -10.88
CA SER A 210 22.50 -9.47 -12.14
C SER A 210 23.98 -9.09 -12.10
N GLN A 211 24.65 -9.24 -13.25
CA GLN A 211 26.06 -8.82 -13.38
C GLN A 211 26.22 -7.30 -13.47
N GLU A 212 25.15 -6.58 -13.86
CA GLU A 212 25.20 -5.15 -14.06
C GLU A 212 25.03 -4.39 -12.73
N GLU A 213 25.87 -3.37 -12.53
CA GLU A 213 25.87 -2.59 -11.28
C GLU A 213 24.58 -1.81 -11.07
N TRP A 214 24.07 -1.17 -12.13
CA TRP A 214 22.84 -0.37 -12.05
C TRP A 214 21.61 -1.22 -11.70
N HIS A 215 21.54 -2.46 -12.17
CA HIS A 215 20.47 -3.40 -11.81
C HIS A 215 20.47 -3.73 -10.31
N ARG A 216 21.66 -3.97 -9.73
CA ARG A 216 21.81 -4.25 -8.29
C ARG A 216 21.47 -3.04 -7.43
N LEU A 217 21.86 -1.85 -7.87
CA LEU A 217 21.53 -0.60 -7.17
C LEU A 217 20.03 -0.31 -7.25
N TYR A 218 19.43 -0.44 -8.44
CA TYR A 218 18.00 -0.23 -8.65
C TYR A 218 17.17 -1.18 -7.80
N GLY A 219 17.48 -2.48 -7.82
CA GLY A 219 16.76 -3.48 -7.02
C GLY A 219 17.00 -3.39 -5.52
N ARG A 220 18.10 -2.75 -5.07
CA ARG A 220 18.27 -2.38 -3.66
C ARG A 220 17.40 -1.18 -3.29
N CYS A 221 17.35 -0.17 -4.14
CA CYS A 221 16.58 1.04 -3.91
C CYS A 221 15.06 0.85 -4.11
N SER A 222 14.64 -0.15 -4.88
CA SER A 222 13.21 -0.52 -5.01
C SER A 222 12.63 -1.01 -3.69
N GLY A 223 13.46 -1.50 -2.77
CA GLY A 223 13.04 -1.91 -1.43
C GLY A 223 12.72 -0.78 -0.47
N ASN A 224 12.84 0.49 -0.88
CA ASN A 224 12.45 1.59 0.01
C ASN A 224 10.93 1.69 0.10
N GLU A 225 10.45 1.81 1.33
CA GLU A 225 9.04 1.99 1.65
C GLU A 225 8.87 3.25 2.50
N ILE A 226 7.65 3.79 2.52
CA ILE A 226 7.29 4.93 3.38
C ILE A 226 6.75 4.39 4.70
N TYR A 227 7.44 4.71 5.78
CA TYR A 227 7.00 4.41 7.14
C TYR A 227 6.66 5.68 7.90
N HIS A 228 5.94 5.51 9.00
CA HIS A 228 5.65 6.57 9.94
C HIS A 228 5.94 6.12 11.37
N ILE A 229 6.41 7.05 12.19
CA ILE A 229 6.68 6.83 13.62
C ILE A 229 6.49 8.13 14.38
N LYS A 230 6.07 8.05 15.64
CA LYS A 230 6.12 9.22 16.53
C LYS A 230 7.56 9.58 16.85
N LEU A 231 7.85 10.87 16.96
CA LEU A 231 9.22 11.32 17.17
C LEU A 231 9.80 10.82 18.51
N GLU A 232 8.99 10.83 19.58
CA GLU A 232 9.41 10.34 20.90
C GLU A 232 9.78 8.85 20.92
N ASP A 233 9.10 8.04 20.11
CA ASP A 233 9.30 6.59 20.04
C ASP A 233 10.48 6.21 19.12
N SER A 234 10.94 7.15 18.28
CA SER A 234 11.98 6.91 17.30
C SER A 234 13.38 7.04 17.89
N ARG A 235 14.21 6.02 17.65
CA ARG A 235 15.66 6.04 17.90
C ARG A 235 16.40 6.83 16.83
N PHE A 236 15.85 6.91 15.61
CA PHE A 236 16.41 7.74 14.54
C PHE A 236 16.20 9.23 14.79
N PHE A 237 15.00 9.62 15.23
CA PHE A 237 14.59 11.02 15.29
C PHE A 237 14.49 11.61 16.69
N GLY A 238 14.46 10.79 17.75
CA GLY A 238 14.29 11.27 19.12
C GLY A 238 15.37 12.26 19.59
N GLU A 239 16.61 12.13 19.12
CA GLU A 239 17.70 13.08 19.41
C GLU A 239 17.49 14.47 18.78
N TYR A 240 16.57 14.59 17.82
CA TYR A 240 16.30 15.82 17.06
C TYR A 240 15.05 16.57 17.52
N GLU A 241 14.50 16.22 18.68
CA GLU A 241 13.46 17.01 19.33
C GLU A 241 13.90 18.47 19.52
N GLY A 242 13.03 19.43 19.20
CA GLY A 242 13.34 20.85 19.31
C GLY A 242 14.28 21.38 18.22
N LYS A 243 14.69 20.55 17.26
CA LYS A 243 15.44 20.98 16.06
C LYS A 243 14.49 21.20 14.89
N SER A 244 14.96 21.93 13.89
CA SER A 244 14.21 22.12 12.64
C SER A 244 14.15 20.83 11.83
N PHE A 245 13.06 20.63 11.08
CA PHE A 245 12.87 19.49 10.17
C PHE A 245 14.08 19.26 9.23
N THR A 246 14.58 20.32 8.60
CA THR A 246 15.71 20.25 7.67
C THR A 246 17.00 19.75 8.34
N TYR A 247 17.23 20.14 9.59
CA TYR A 247 18.35 19.68 10.39
C TYR A 247 18.23 18.19 10.72
N ALA A 248 17.05 17.76 11.19
CA ALA A 248 16.76 16.36 11.47
C ALA A 248 16.97 15.49 10.21
N SER A 249 16.43 15.92 9.06
CA SER A 249 16.53 15.18 7.80
C SER A 249 17.96 15.03 7.29
N PHE A 250 18.79 16.06 7.41
CA PHE A 250 20.19 15.98 6.98
C PHE A 250 20.98 15.02 7.88
N HIS A 251 20.82 15.14 9.19
CA HIS A 251 21.56 14.33 10.15
C HIS A 251 21.09 12.87 10.20
N SER A 252 19.79 12.61 10.03
CA SER A 252 19.26 11.24 9.94
C SER A 252 19.78 10.51 8.71
N HIS A 253 19.80 11.18 7.56
CA HIS A 253 20.32 10.59 6.32
C HIS A 253 21.82 10.33 6.43
N ARG A 254 22.58 11.25 7.03
CA ARG A 254 24.04 11.07 7.21
C ARG A 254 24.40 9.98 8.23
N LYS A 255 23.62 9.84 9.31
CA LYS A 255 23.90 8.89 10.41
C LYS A 255 23.36 7.49 10.11
N TYR A 256 22.15 7.40 9.55
CA TYR A 256 21.42 6.14 9.39
C TYR A 256 21.06 5.80 7.93
N GLY A 257 21.23 6.73 6.98
CA GLY A 257 20.76 6.54 5.60
C GLY A 257 19.25 6.66 5.44
N VAL A 258 18.54 7.24 6.43
CA VAL A 258 17.09 7.38 6.43
C VAL A 258 16.68 8.81 6.08
N ALA A 259 15.81 8.95 5.07
CA ALA A 259 15.36 10.25 4.56
C ALA A 259 13.96 10.59 5.08
N LEU A 260 13.80 11.77 5.70
CA LEU A 260 12.49 12.30 6.07
C LEU A 260 11.78 12.86 4.84
N VAL A 261 10.48 12.58 4.73
CA VAL A 261 9.61 13.04 3.63
C VAL A 261 8.65 14.12 4.14
N GLY A 262 8.11 13.94 5.33
CA GLY A 262 7.14 14.87 5.90
C GLY A 262 6.87 14.61 7.36
N VAL A 263 5.98 15.43 7.92
CA VAL A 263 5.59 15.37 9.33
C VAL A 263 4.11 15.71 9.46
N ARG A 264 3.41 15.02 10.34
CA ARG A 264 2.08 15.38 10.79
C ARG A 264 2.19 15.92 12.23
N PRO A 265 2.02 17.22 12.43
CA PRO A 265 2.06 17.81 13.76
C PRO A 265 0.84 17.38 14.58
N ALA A 266 1.02 17.06 15.86
CA ALA A 266 -0.10 16.65 16.73
C ALA A 266 -1.03 17.82 17.12
N GLN A 267 -0.54 19.06 17.05
CA GLN A 267 -1.23 20.26 17.51
C GLN A 267 -1.52 21.19 16.33
N LEU A 268 -2.37 20.76 15.40
CA LEU A 268 -2.94 21.63 14.38
C LEU A 268 -4.33 22.09 14.81
N PRO A 269 -4.82 23.25 14.32
CA PRO A 269 -6.21 23.65 14.52
C PRO A 269 -7.16 22.54 14.06
N GLU A 270 -8.31 22.38 14.71
CA GLU A 270 -9.30 21.29 14.54
C GLU A 270 -9.65 20.99 13.06
N PHE A 271 -9.57 21.97 12.17
CA PHE A 271 -9.80 21.83 10.72
C PHE A 271 -8.69 21.12 9.94
N TYR A 272 -7.48 21.02 10.50
CA TYR A 272 -6.27 20.51 9.84
C TYR A 272 -5.57 19.37 10.59
N GLU A 273 -6.18 18.79 11.63
CA GLU A 273 -5.56 17.75 12.48
C GLU A 273 -4.98 16.57 11.70
N ASP A 274 -5.59 16.21 10.56
CA ASP A 274 -5.13 15.11 9.71
C ASP A 274 -4.16 15.53 8.58
N THR A 275 -3.70 16.78 8.57
CA THR A 275 -2.88 17.30 7.47
C THR A 275 -1.43 16.88 7.60
N ILE A 276 -0.92 16.17 6.59
CA ILE A 276 0.50 15.82 6.47
C ILE A 276 1.24 16.97 5.79
N LEU A 277 2.28 17.50 6.43
CA LEU A 277 3.16 18.52 5.86
C LEU A 277 4.34 17.86 5.16
N LEU A 278 4.38 17.97 3.83
CA LEU A 278 5.49 17.46 3.03
C LEU A 278 6.65 18.46 3.04
N ASN A 279 7.84 17.99 3.43
CA ASN A 279 9.10 18.76 3.50
C ASN A 279 8.93 20.19 4.04
N PRO A 280 8.49 20.37 5.30
CA PRO A 280 8.36 21.70 5.86
C PRO A 280 9.73 22.40 5.99
N GLY A 281 9.72 23.72 5.80
CA GLY A 281 10.93 24.53 5.88
C GLY A 281 11.54 24.59 7.29
N PRO A 282 12.66 25.32 7.46
CA PRO A 282 13.40 25.38 8.73
C PRO A 282 12.63 26.03 9.89
N ARG A 283 11.49 26.66 9.59
CA ARG A 283 10.58 27.24 10.60
C ARG A 283 9.81 26.18 11.38
N HIS A 284 9.65 24.99 10.81
CA HIS A 284 8.98 23.89 11.51
C HIS A 284 9.97 23.22 12.45
N ILE A 285 9.67 23.30 13.75
CA ILE A 285 10.44 22.68 14.82
C ILE A 285 9.73 21.39 15.22
N MET A 286 10.50 20.30 15.24
CA MET A 286 10.01 18.96 15.52
C MET A 286 9.63 18.84 17.01
N LYS A 287 8.41 18.35 17.29
CA LYS A 287 7.91 18.09 18.65
C LYS A 287 7.85 16.58 18.93
N LYS A 288 7.79 16.21 20.21
CA LYS A 288 7.70 14.81 20.68
C LYS A 288 6.54 14.03 20.08
N ASP A 289 5.36 14.65 20.06
CA ASP A 289 4.12 14.03 19.62
C ASP A 289 3.97 14.00 18.08
N ASP A 290 4.88 14.63 17.35
CA ASP A 290 4.77 14.73 15.90
C ASP A 290 5.01 13.36 15.24
N THR A 291 4.17 13.01 14.27
CA THR A 291 4.34 11.79 13.47
C THR A 291 5.24 12.08 12.28
N CYS A 292 6.43 11.48 12.24
CA CYS A 292 7.42 11.65 11.18
C CYS A 292 7.19 10.60 10.09
N TYR A 293 7.16 11.01 8.83
CA TYR A 293 7.12 10.15 7.66
C TYR A 293 8.50 10.07 7.02
N TYR A 294 9.02 8.86 6.83
CA TYR A 294 10.38 8.65 6.34
C TYR A 294 10.45 7.48 5.36
N MET A 295 11.45 7.51 4.49
CA MET A 295 11.78 6.43 3.56
C MET A 295 12.92 5.59 4.11
N SER A 296 12.73 4.27 4.12
CA SER A 296 13.75 3.30 4.53
C SER A 296 13.45 1.94 3.89
N ILE A 297 14.47 1.08 3.78
CA ILE A 297 14.31 -0.30 3.31
C ILE A 297 13.62 -1.19 4.35
N THR A 298 13.79 -0.85 5.63
CA THR A 298 13.20 -1.62 6.73
C THR A 298 12.56 -0.67 7.73
N LYS A 299 11.39 -1.06 8.24
CA LYS A 299 10.75 -0.37 9.37
C LYS A 299 11.69 -0.35 10.56
N GLU A 300 11.76 0.80 11.25
CA GLU A 300 12.73 1.06 12.33
C GLU A 300 12.68 -0.01 13.43
N GLU A 301 11.47 -0.43 13.81
CA GLU A 301 11.22 -1.49 14.80
C GLU A 301 11.88 -2.83 14.43
N ASN A 302 12.02 -3.09 13.13
CA ASN A 302 12.64 -4.31 12.59
C ASN A 302 14.13 -4.12 12.27
N SER A 303 14.64 -2.88 12.30
CA SER A 303 16.00 -2.53 11.88
C SER A 303 17.08 -2.80 12.95
N SER A 304 16.77 -3.50 14.03
CA SER A 304 17.69 -3.81 15.14
C SER A 304 19.00 -4.50 14.70
N PHE A 305 19.08 -4.99 13.46
CA PHE A 305 20.27 -5.58 12.87
C PHE A 305 21.37 -4.58 12.45
N SER A 306 21.04 -3.33 12.15
CA SER A 306 22.03 -2.36 11.63
C SER A 306 22.92 -1.76 12.72
N VAL A 307 22.50 -1.80 13.98
CA VAL A 307 23.30 -1.34 15.14
C VAL A 307 24.25 -2.43 15.65
N ALA A 308 23.93 -3.72 15.45
CA ALA A 308 24.76 -4.83 15.93
C ALA A 308 26.03 -5.06 15.08
N ASN A 309 26.00 -4.74 13.78
CA ASN A 309 27.16 -4.87 12.89
C ASN A 309 28.16 -3.72 12.97
N GLN A 310 27.99 -2.78 13.91
CA GLN A 310 28.98 -1.74 14.23
C GLN A 310 29.60 -1.91 15.63
N GLN A 311 29.57 -3.11 16.20
CA GLN A 311 30.46 -3.44 17.31
C GLN A 311 31.84 -3.85 16.76
N PRO A 312 32.93 -3.14 17.11
CA PRO A 312 34.26 -3.58 16.76
C PRO A 312 34.56 -4.84 17.56
N ASN A 313 34.76 -5.96 16.86
CA ASN A 313 35.37 -7.17 17.41
C ASN A 313 36.77 -6.80 17.91
N ASN A 314 36.88 -6.53 19.20
CA ASN A 314 38.14 -6.46 19.91
C ASN A 314 38.73 -7.88 19.96
N ASN A 315 39.59 -8.21 19.00
CA ASN A 315 40.58 -9.27 19.15
C ASN A 315 41.93 -8.76 18.60
N ASN A 316 42.86 -8.56 19.54
CA ASN A 316 44.25 -8.23 19.29
C ASN A 316 44.93 -9.31 18.45
N THR A 317 45.45 -8.94 17.28
CA THR A 317 46.66 -9.54 16.70
C THR A 317 47.37 -8.51 15.86
N THR A 318 48.67 -8.37 16.13
CA THR A 318 49.66 -7.46 15.57
C THR A 318 49.78 -7.54 14.04
N GLY A 319 49.73 -6.38 13.38
CA GLY A 319 50.08 -6.19 11.97
C GLY A 319 49.78 -4.74 11.57
N ASP A 320 50.80 -4.01 11.12
CA ASP A 320 50.75 -2.57 10.83
C ASP A 320 49.60 -2.17 9.87
N PRO A 321 48.97 -0.98 10.05
CA PRO A 321 47.96 -0.50 9.12
C PRO A 321 48.59 0.05 7.84
N VAL A 322 48.26 -0.54 6.69
CA VAL A 322 48.48 0.06 5.37
C VAL A 322 47.51 1.23 5.21
N ILE A 323 48.07 2.44 5.25
CA ILE A 323 47.35 3.70 4.97
C ILE A 323 47.03 3.74 3.48
N VAL A 324 45.76 3.57 3.10
CA VAL A 324 45.27 3.95 1.77
C VAL A 324 44.66 5.35 1.88
N THR A 325 45.52 6.36 1.80
CA THR A 325 45.12 7.73 1.47
C THR A 325 44.65 7.76 0.03
N ALA A 326 43.39 8.13 -0.21
CA ALA A 326 42.95 8.59 -1.51
C ALA A 326 43.70 9.89 -1.84
N LYS A 327 44.71 9.79 -2.70
CA LYS A 327 45.34 10.96 -3.33
C LYS A 327 44.43 11.45 -4.44
N GLU A 328 44.02 12.72 -4.36
CA GLU A 328 43.57 13.47 -5.51
C GLU A 328 44.77 13.64 -6.47
N GLU A 329 44.66 13.11 -7.68
CA GLU A 329 45.56 13.49 -8.77
C GLU A 329 44.85 14.54 -9.64
N GLU A 330 45.27 15.81 -9.46
CA GLU A 330 45.10 16.86 -10.45
C GLU A 330 45.80 16.45 -11.75
N LYS A 331 45.03 16.30 -12.84
CA LYS A 331 45.58 16.40 -14.20
C LYS A 331 45.02 17.62 -14.88
N THR A 332 45.86 18.64 -14.91
CA THR A 332 45.78 19.84 -15.74
C THR A 332 45.75 19.44 -17.20
N THR A 333 44.70 19.82 -17.93
CA THR A 333 44.74 19.91 -19.40
C THR A 333 43.95 21.15 -19.81
N THR A 334 44.70 22.23 -20.05
CA THR A 334 44.32 23.40 -20.86
C THR A 334 43.78 22.92 -22.21
N VAL A 335 42.71 23.46 -22.82
CA VAL A 335 42.60 24.69 -23.66
C VAL A 335 41.09 24.98 -23.95
N PRO A 336 40.69 26.08 -24.61
CA PRO A 336 40.39 27.43 -24.11
C PRO A 336 38.88 27.74 -23.96
N ILE A 337 38.63 28.83 -23.23
CA ILE A 337 37.35 29.50 -23.01
C ILE A 337 36.90 30.22 -24.29
N THR A 338 35.67 29.97 -24.75
CA THR A 338 34.90 30.92 -25.57
C THR A 338 33.74 31.44 -24.74
N THR A 339 33.87 32.67 -24.28
CA THR A 339 32.84 33.46 -23.61
C THR A 339 31.68 33.77 -24.53
N THR A 340 30.45 33.44 -24.14
CA THR A 340 29.28 34.27 -24.45
C THR A 340 28.49 34.49 -23.16
N ALA A 341 28.49 35.75 -22.72
CA ALA A 341 27.67 36.23 -21.62
C ALA A 341 26.23 36.43 -22.11
N THR A 342 25.25 35.90 -21.38
CA THR A 342 23.92 36.51 -21.31
C THR A 342 23.45 36.50 -19.87
N LYS A 343 23.15 37.70 -19.38
CA LYS A 343 22.46 37.97 -18.13
C LYS A 343 21.04 37.42 -18.27
N ASP A 344 20.54 36.75 -17.24
CA ASP A 344 19.23 37.08 -16.68
C ASP A 344 19.07 36.48 -15.29
N GLY A 345 18.79 37.36 -14.34
CA GLY A 345 18.36 37.00 -13.00
C GLY A 345 16.88 36.66 -13.05
N THR A 346 16.54 35.44 -12.67
CA THR A 346 15.17 35.09 -12.29
C THR A 346 15.24 33.95 -11.29
N ILE A 347 14.76 34.24 -10.08
CA ILE A 347 14.59 33.27 -9.00
C ILE A 347 13.44 32.33 -9.43
N PRO A 348 13.62 30.99 -9.44
CA PRO A 348 12.52 30.09 -9.75
C PRO A 348 11.49 30.10 -8.59
N PRO A 349 10.18 30.07 -8.89
CA PRO A 349 9.14 30.12 -7.88
C PRO A 349 9.13 28.86 -7.01
N GLN A 350 8.87 29.03 -5.71
CA GLN A 350 8.60 27.92 -4.79
C GLN A 350 7.35 27.16 -5.28
N LEU A 351 7.51 25.88 -5.61
CA LEU A 351 6.39 24.98 -5.85
C LEU A 351 5.67 24.69 -4.53
N ILE A 352 4.47 25.24 -4.37
CA ILE A 352 3.50 24.81 -3.37
C ILE A 352 2.76 23.62 -3.98
N LEU A 353 3.06 22.41 -3.49
CA LEU A 353 2.21 21.24 -3.75
C LEU A 353 0.93 21.42 -2.93
N GLN A 354 -0.09 22.06 -3.51
CA GLN A 354 -1.43 22.07 -2.91
C GLN A 354 -2.01 20.66 -3.07
N VAL A 355 -1.95 19.89 -1.99
CA VAL A 355 -2.84 18.74 -1.79
C VAL A 355 -4.28 19.31 -1.81
N PRO A 356 -5.21 18.78 -2.62
CA PRO A 356 -6.58 19.26 -2.61
C PRO A 356 -7.17 19.04 -1.21
N THR A 357 -7.44 20.15 -0.54
CA THR A 357 -8.07 20.18 0.78
C THR A 357 -9.52 19.73 0.62
N CYS A 358 -9.91 18.72 1.39
CA CYS A 358 -11.28 18.27 1.50
C CYS A 358 -12.10 19.38 2.19
N VAL A 359 -12.75 20.23 1.40
CA VAL A 359 -13.70 21.23 1.93
C VAL A 359 -14.93 20.48 2.42
N LYS A 360 -15.06 20.32 3.76
CA LYS A 360 -16.32 19.94 4.40
C LYS A 360 -17.26 21.15 4.33
N THR A 361 -18.15 21.18 3.35
CA THR A 361 -19.29 22.11 3.35
C THR A 361 -20.38 21.57 4.28
N SER A 362 -20.43 22.09 5.50
CA SER A 362 -21.58 21.92 6.40
C SER A 362 -22.76 22.73 5.86
N CYS A 363 -23.75 22.06 5.27
CA CYS A 363 -25.02 22.69 4.92
C CYS A 363 -25.95 22.64 6.13
N SER A 364 -25.93 23.68 6.95
CA SER A 364 -26.96 23.96 7.94
C SER A 364 -28.19 24.53 7.23
N ARG A 365 -29.27 23.76 7.09
CA ARG A 365 -30.59 24.33 6.82
C ARG A 365 -31.46 24.20 8.06
N ASN A 366 -31.74 25.37 8.62
CA ASN A 366 -32.63 25.61 9.72
C ASN A 366 -34.05 25.15 9.42
N VAL A 367 -34.66 24.60 10.46
CA VAL A 367 -36.09 24.46 10.67
C VAL A 367 -36.73 25.85 10.69
N SER A 368 -37.75 26.03 9.86
CA SER A 368 -38.91 26.90 10.11
C SER A 368 -40.03 26.46 9.19
#